data_AF-A0A2V7VML1-F1
#
_entry.id   AF-A0A2V7VML1-F1
#
_cell.length_a   1.000
_cell.length_b   1.000
_cell.length_c   1.000
_cell.angle_alpha   90.00
_cell.angle_beta   90.00
_cell.angle_gamma   90.00
#
_symmetry.space_group_name_H-M   'P 1'
#
loop_
_entity.id
_entity.type
_entity.pdbx_description
1 polymer ?
#
loop_
_entity_poly.entity_id
_entity_poly.type
_entity_poly.pdbx_seq_one_letter_code
_entity_poly.pdbx_strand_id
1 'polypeptide(L)'
;MGGYGVSVGRALIEGNTFLMNRHAVTAAGEPHNEYRAAYNLVLSSAPSYSGFFGDYFNQDFDMHGTEDNHHWYGGQGGFYVNILGNTFLATNRVNYELRGTSCFDTDFHSNVSLEEEDDALLFKDSSIQLLDSVDHINIGATPNQFELANPTDHIGVGDFDGDGADDLFLATGQAWYCSAGGAREWRFLSAKMEAIDRLLIGDFDGDRRADVVAMHGGRLVASWAGISDWEVLNPTVPAGAAIADMAVGDFDGDGIADVFYADGTVWWVSYGGNTPFVLVQTSVYRVKDLRFGDFDGNGTTDVFGVVGDGGSRFWMVSYSPKSAPGMLFSNWEKLQPALTDTVDGLVVADFSGIGHASVAAMCGFLDSSCTWRISYRGLEPWTNVSQPNWSTLPGLSFAAVGRFLGHVEADALLWNGIPVPLLGAVDTCDSNTGVLTQLCMSVGAIHRATLYSTQDMR
;
A
#
# COMPACT_ATOMS: atom_id res chain seq x y z
N MET A 1 2.94 -24.24 14.52
CA MET A 1 2.62 -23.89 15.91
C MET A 1 2.49 -22.38 15.96
N GLY A 2 1.29 -21.82 16.12
CA GLY A 2 1.13 -20.39 16.35
C GLY A 2 1.62 -20.05 17.76
N GLY A 3 2.41 -18.98 17.89
CA GLY A 3 2.86 -18.47 19.19
C GLY A 3 1.71 -17.80 19.94
N TYR A 4 1.73 -17.87 21.27
CA TYR A 4 0.92 -17.03 22.17
C TYR A 4 1.53 -15.61 22.22
N GLY A 5 0.69 -14.57 22.27
CA GLY A 5 1.10 -13.17 22.39
C GLY A 5 1.67 -12.76 23.76
N VAL A 6 1.86 -11.45 23.96
CA VAL A 6 2.51 -10.83 25.14
C VAL A 6 1.56 -10.74 26.34
N SER A 7 1.78 -11.54 27.38
CA SER A 7 1.03 -11.45 28.67
C SER A 7 1.95 -11.08 29.83
N VAL A 8 1.89 -9.81 30.26
CA VAL A 8 2.68 -9.23 31.37
C VAL A 8 1.82 -8.29 32.21
N GLY A 9 2.32 -7.87 33.38
CA GLY A 9 1.58 -7.00 34.31
C GLY A 9 1.32 -5.58 33.79
N ARG A 10 2.22 -4.99 33.01
CA ARG A 10 1.96 -3.75 32.28
C ARG A 10 2.62 -3.83 30.92
N ALA A 11 1.86 -3.68 29.84
CA ALA A 11 2.35 -3.86 28.48
C ALA A 11 2.11 -2.61 27.63
N LEU A 12 3.17 -2.15 26.95
CA LEU A 12 3.07 -1.29 25.78
C LEU A 12 3.48 -2.13 24.58
N ILE A 13 2.55 -2.30 23.64
CA ILE A 13 2.72 -3.07 22.41
C ILE A 13 2.44 -2.10 21.27
N GLU A 14 3.51 -1.48 20.76
CA GLU A 14 3.40 -0.37 19.82
C GLU A 14 4.16 -0.65 18.52
N GLY A 15 3.53 -0.37 17.37
CA GLY A 15 4.18 -0.42 16.06
C GLY A 15 4.61 -1.80 15.56
N ASN A 16 3.99 -2.88 16.05
CA ASN A 16 4.34 -4.25 15.69
C ASN A 16 3.52 -4.73 14.48
N THR A 17 4.08 -5.68 13.74
CA THR A 17 3.35 -6.44 12.71
C THR A 17 3.12 -7.87 13.19
N PHE A 18 1.87 -8.31 13.17
CA PHE A 18 1.46 -9.66 13.55
C PHE A 18 1.10 -10.49 12.31
N LEU A 19 1.75 -11.64 12.17
CA LEU A 19 1.59 -12.57 11.05
C LEU A 19 1.35 -13.98 11.60
N MET A 20 0.21 -14.59 11.22
CA MET A 20 -0.12 -15.96 11.62
C MET A 20 -0.06 -16.21 13.14
N ASN A 21 -0.40 -15.20 13.93
CA ASN A 21 -0.47 -15.30 15.38
C ASN A 21 -1.79 -15.94 15.84
N ARG A 22 -1.74 -16.60 17.01
CA ARG A 22 -2.92 -16.96 17.79
C ARG A 22 -2.99 -15.98 18.95
N HIS A 23 -4.00 -15.10 18.96
CA HIS A 23 -4.08 -13.99 19.92
C HIS A 23 -2.83 -13.10 19.81
N ALA A 24 -2.78 -12.26 18.78
CA ALA A 24 -1.71 -11.29 18.54
C ALA A 24 -1.33 -10.52 19.81
N VAL A 25 -2.34 -10.11 20.59
CA VAL A 25 -2.18 -9.54 21.94
C VAL A 25 -3.08 -10.30 22.90
N THR A 26 -2.58 -10.66 24.10
CA THR A 26 -3.37 -11.36 25.12
C THR A 26 -3.05 -10.91 26.54
N ALA A 27 -4.04 -10.87 27.42
CA ALA A 27 -3.90 -10.51 28.83
C ALA A 27 -4.38 -11.63 29.76
N ALA A 28 -3.95 -11.61 31.02
CA ALA A 28 -4.36 -12.58 32.06
C ALA A 28 -5.51 -12.08 32.97
N GLY A 29 -6.05 -10.88 32.74
CA GLY A 29 -7.19 -10.35 33.50
C GLY A 29 -6.90 -9.80 34.91
N GLU A 30 -5.66 -9.92 35.42
CA GLU A 30 -5.34 -9.51 36.79
C GLU A 30 -5.69 -8.02 37.06
N PRO A 31 -6.32 -7.68 38.20
CA PRO A 31 -6.90 -6.34 38.49
C PRO A 31 -5.94 -5.15 38.49
N HIS A 32 -4.64 -5.41 38.44
CA HIS A 32 -3.59 -4.39 38.44
C HIS A 32 -2.90 -4.25 37.09
N ASN A 33 -3.35 -5.03 36.10
CA ASN A 33 -2.68 -5.07 34.82
C ASN A 33 -3.18 -3.99 33.88
N GLU A 34 -2.25 -3.34 33.18
CA GLU A 34 -2.54 -2.30 32.21
C GLU A 34 -1.99 -2.69 30.84
N TYR A 35 -2.81 -2.59 29.81
CA TYR A 35 -2.44 -3.00 28.45
C TYR A 35 -2.70 -1.86 27.48
N ARG A 36 -1.66 -1.45 26.75
CA ARG A 36 -1.77 -0.50 25.65
C ARG A 36 -1.25 -1.14 24.37
N ALA A 37 -2.13 -1.30 23.39
CA ALA A 37 -1.79 -1.75 22.06
C ALA A 37 -2.01 -0.60 21.08
N ALA A 38 -0.93 -0.07 20.50
CA ALA A 38 -0.97 1.13 19.68
C ALA A 38 -0.35 0.92 18.29
N TYR A 39 -1.04 1.32 17.22
CA TYR A 39 -0.49 1.36 15.86
C TYR A 39 0.15 0.06 15.38
N ASN A 40 -0.39 -1.09 15.81
CA ASN A 40 0.04 -2.39 15.32
C ASN A 40 -0.71 -2.75 14.04
N LEU A 41 -0.04 -3.48 13.15
CA LEU A 41 -0.61 -4.03 11.93
C LEU A 41 -0.87 -5.53 12.10
N VAL A 42 -2.14 -5.93 12.09
CA VAL A 42 -2.56 -7.33 12.21
C VAL A 42 -2.97 -7.83 10.83
N LEU A 43 -2.15 -8.73 10.26
CA LEU A 43 -2.35 -9.24 8.91
C LEU A 43 -3.50 -10.26 8.83
N SER A 44 -4.07 -10.42 7.64
CA SER A 44 -5.25 -11.26 7.39
C SER A 44 -5.04 -12.75 7.69
N SER A 45 -3.81 -13.25 7.56
CA SER A 45 -3.49 -14.67 7.75
C SER A 45 -3.34 -15.05 9.23
N ALA A 46 -4.08 -16.06 9.67
CA ALA A 46 -4.04 -16.64 11.02
C ALA A 46 -4.04 -18.18 10.96
N PRO A 47 -3.59 -18.88 12.02
CA PRO A 47 -3.76 -20.33 12.12
C PRO A 47 -5.24 -20.70 12.28
N SER A 48 -5.72 -21.67 11.49
CA SER A 48 -7.04 -22.28 11.68
C SER A 48 -6.99 -23.43 12.69
N TYR A 49 -8.13 -23.69 13.32
CA TYR A 49 -8.32 -24.71 14.34
C TYR A 49 -9.51 -25.58 13.97
N SER A 50 -9.33 -26.90 14.01
CA SER A 50 -10.42 -27.82 13.73
C SER A 50 -11.39 -27.90 14.91
N GLY A 51 -12.63 -27.51 14.67
CA GLY A 51 -13.75 -27.64 15.58
C GLY A 51 -14.74 -28.71 15.11
N PHE A 52 -15.71 -29.02 15.98
CA PHE A 52 -16.76 -29.99 15.68
C PHE A 52 -17.66 -29.58 14.49
N PHE A 53 -17.81 -28.27 14.26
CA PHE A 53 -18.65 -27.71 13.19
C PHE A 53 -17.84 -27.19 11.99
N GLY A 54 -16.54 -27.48 11.93
CA GLY A 54 -15.63 -26.99 10.90
C GLY A 54 -14.41 -26.30 11.50
N ASP A 55 -13.52 -25.86 10.62
CA ASP A 55 -12.36 -25.07 11.02
C ASP A 55 -12.78 -23.65 11.40
N TYR A 56 -12.16 -23.09 12.43
CA TYR A 56 -12.41 -21.74 12.94
C TYR A 56 -11.10 -20.99 13.22
N PHE A 57 -11.19 -19.68 13.31
CA PHE A 57 -10.09 -18.81 13.74
C PHE A 57 -10.38 -18.26 15.13
N ASN A 58 -9.33 -18.05 15.92
CA ASN A 58 -9.45 -17.31 17.17
C ASN A 58 -9.30 -15.82 16.89
N GLN A 59 -9.77 -14.98 17.81
CA GLN A 59 -9.67 -13.53 17.81
C GLN A 59 -8.23 -13.01 17.73
N ASP A 60 -8.08 -11.78 17.22
CA ASP A 60 -6.79 -11.10 17.12
C ASP A 60 -6.30 -10.65 18.50
N PHE A 61 -7.03 -9.77 19.19
CA PHE A 61 -6.70 -9.30 20.55
C PHE A 61 -7.66 -9.91 21.56
N ASP A 62 -7.10 -10.37 22.67
CA ASP A 62 -7.77 -11.29 23.57
C ASP A 62 -7.52 -10.98 25.05
N MET A 63 -8.49 -10.33 25.71
CA MET A 63 -8.33 -9.93 27.10
C MET A 63 -9.08 -10.91 28.00
N HIS A 64 -8.33 -11.83 28.62
CA HIS A 64 -8.91 -12.81 29.54
C HIS A 64 -9.54 -12.16 30.79
N GLY A 65 -10.56 -12.83 31.33
CA GLY A 65 -11.08 -12.70 32.68
C GLY A 65 -10.36 -13.60 33.70
N THR A 66 -10.75 -13.52 34.98
CA THR A 66 -10.10 -14.25 36.09
C THR A 66 -10.88 -15.45 36.64
N GLU A 67 -12.13 -15.70 36.22
CA GLU A 67 -13.02 -16.65 36.92
C GLU A 67 -13.11 -18.07 36.33
N ASP A 68 -13.26 -18.23 35.02
CA ASP A 68 -13.36 -19.55 34.39
C ASP A 68 -11.98 -20.14 34.06
N ASN A 69 -11.58 -21.21 34.75
CA ASN A 69 -10.28 -21.86 34.51
C ASN A 69 -10.15 -22.59 33.15
N HIS A 70 -11.25 -22.78 32.40
CA HIS A 70 -11.22 -23.49 31.12
C HIS A 70 -11.08 -22.55 29.92
N HIS A 71 -11.67 -21.35 30.02
CA HIS A 71 -11.69 -20.38 28.92
C HIS A 71 -11.54 -18.93 29.38
N TRP A 72 -11.22 -18.68 30.64
CA TRP A 72 -10.92 -17.37 31.20
C TRP A 72 -12.01 -16.33 30.93
N TYR A 73 -13.27 -16.72 31.08
CA TYR A 73 -14.41 -15.83 31.08
C TYR A 73 -14.74 -15.35 32.49
N GLY A 74 -15.34 -14.16 32.59
CA GLY A 74 -15.88 -13.61 33.82
C GLY A 74 -14.81 -13.09 34.78
N GLY A 75 -15.27 -12.41 35.83
CA GLY A 75 -14.38 -11.73 36.78
C GLY A 75 -13.71 -10.50 36.20
N GLN A 76 -12.46 -10.26 36.62
CA GLN A 76 -11.72 -9.05 36.27
C GLN A 76 -11.00 -9.21 34.93
N GLY A 77 -11.07 -8.19 34.09
CA GLY A 77 -10.49 -8.14 32.74
C GLY A 77 -9.28 -7.19 32.63
N GLY A 78 -8.48 -7.08 33.70
CA GLY A 78 -7.42 -6.07 33.82
C GLY A 78 -7.87 -4.79 34.52
N PHE A 79 -6.91 -3.91 34.82
CA PHE A 79 -7.19 -2.57 35.34
C PHE A 79 -7.70 -1.64 34.25
N TYR A 80 -6.88 -1.44 33.21
CA TYR A 80 -7.16 -0.57 32.07
C TYR A 80 -6.59 -1.16 30.78
N VAL A 81 -7.41 -1.20 29.74
CA VAL A 81 -7.01 -1.65 28.40
C VAL A 81 -7.23 -0.50 27.42
N ASN A 82 -6.25 -0.23 26.56
CA ASN A 82 -6.37 0.76 25.52
C ASN A 82 -5.84 0.21 24.19
N ILE A 83 -6.74 0.06 23.23
CA ILE A 83 -6.47 -0.42 21.88
C ILE A 83 -6.72 0.75 20.94
N LEU A 84 -5.64 1.34 20.43
CA LEU A 84 -5.70 2.58 19.66
C LEU A 84 -4.88 2.55 18.37
N GLY A 85 -5.44 3.07 17.28
CA GLY A 85 -4.65 3.27 16.04
C GLY A 85 -4.23 1.99 15.32
N ASN A 86 -4.68 0.81 15.75
CA ASN A 86 -4.29 -0.48 15.16
C ASN A 86 -5.04 -0.70 13.84
N THR A 87 -4.47 -1.52 12.96
CA THR A 87 -5.11 -1.93 11.71
C THR A 87 -5.28 -3.44 11.69
N PHE A 88 -6.52 -3.90 11.52
CA PHE A 88 -6.88 -5.32 11.43
C PHE A 88 -7.36 -5.63 10.02
N LEU A 89 -6.63 -6.51 9.32
CA LEU A 89 -6.87 -6.82 7.90
C LEU A 89 -7.66 -8.12 7.66
N ALA A 90 -8.20 -8.73 8.71
CA ALA A 90 -8.96 -9.96 8.61
C ALA A 90 -10.47 -9.71 8.56
N THR A 91 -11.18 -10.54 7.80
CA THR A 91 -12.65 -10.53 7.65
C THR A 91 -13.27 -11.87 8.06
N ASN A 92 -12.64 -12.59 8.98
CA ASN A 92 -13.07 -13.93 9.37
C ASN A 92 -12.91 -14.21 10.87
N ARG A 93 -12.72 -13.17 11.68
CA ARG A 93 -12.49 -13.29 13.12
C ARG A 93 -12.61 -11.95 13.82
N VAL A 94 -13.01 -12.02 15.07
CA VAL A 94 -13.09 -10.90 16.01
C VAL A 94 -11.72 -10.23 16.16
N ASN A 95 -11.69 -8.90 16.05
CA ASN A 95 -10.46 -8.14 16.25
C ASN A 95 -10.15 -7.94 17.74
N TYR A 96 -11.17 -7.70 18.56
CA TYR A 96 -11.01 -7.57 20.00
C TYR A 96 -12.10 -8.32 20.78
N GLU A 97 -11.68 -9.37 21.50
CA GLU A 97 -12.54 -10.07 22.46
C GLU A 97 -12.14 -9.71 23.90
N LEU A 98 -13.09 -9.15 24.65
CA LEU A 98 -12.99 -8.94 26.09
C LEU A 98 -13.74 -10.04 26.82
N ARG A 99 -13.04 -10.76 27.70
CA ARG A 99 -13.57 -11.92 28.43
C ARG A 99 -13.73 -11.70 29.94
N GLY A 100 -13.57 -10.47 30.42
CA GLY A 100 -13.78 -10.08 31.81
C GLY A 100 -14.07 -8.58 31.91
N THR A 101 -14.57 -8.11 33.05
CA THR A 101 -14.88 -6.69 33.23
C THR A 101 -13.65 -5.94 33.75
N SER A 102 -13.18 -4.91 33.05
CA SER A 102 -12.05 -4.11 33.50
C SER A 102 -12.38 -3.34 34.79
N CYS A 103 -11.40 -3.17 35.69
CA CYS A 103 -11.61 -2.45 36.96
C CYS A 103 -11.88 -0.95 36.75
N PHE A 104 -11.25 -0.36 35.73
CA PHE A 104 -11.37 1.06 35.41
C PHE A 104 -12.09 1.25 34.08
N ASP A 105 -11.47 0.87 32.97
CA ASP A 105 -12.05 1.01 31.64
C ASP A 105 -11.36 0.12 30.60
N THR A 106 -11.98 -0.01 29.44
CA THR A 106 -11.39 -0.61 28.24
C THR A 106 -11.77 0.21 27.01
N ASP A 107 -10.78 0.85 26.40
CA ASP A 107 -10.98 1.72 25.24
C ASP A 107 -10.60 1.00 23.94
N PHE A 108 -11.45 1.12 22.92
CA PHE A 108 -11.18 0.73 21.54
C PHE A 108 -11.48 1.91 20.61
N HIS A 109 -10.46 2.64 20.17
CA HIS A 109 -10.67 3.89 19.42
C HIS A 109 -9.62 4.14 18.33
N SER A 110 -9.99 4.89 17.29
CA SER A 110 -9.09 5.20 16.16
C SER A 110 -8.48 3.98 15.47
N ASN A 111 -9.07 2.79 15.55
CA ASN A 111 -8.60 1.60 14.86
C ASN A 111 -9.21 1.50 13.46
N VAL A 112 -8.59 0.69 12.60
CA VAL A 112 -9.10 0.29 11.29
C VAL A 112 -9.45 -1.19 11.33
N SER A 113 -10.66 -1.54 10.92
CA SER A 113 -11.13 -2.90 10.75
C SER A 113 -11.85 -3.04 9.41
N LEU A 114 -11.70 -4.21 8.79
CA LEU A 114 -12.46 -4.59 7.59
C LEU A 114 -13.79 -5.25 7.93
N GLU A 115 -14.02 -5.59 9.20
CA GLU A 115 -15.29 -6.14 9.70
C GLU A 115 -16.25 -5.01 10.08
N GLU A 116 -17.53 -5.35 10.17
CA GLU A 116 -18.54 -4.52 10.85
C GLU A 116 -18.25 -4.47 12.35
N GLU A 117 -18.73 -3.44 13.05
CA GLU A 117 -18.47 -3.22 14.48
C GLU A 117 -18.84 -4.45 15.35
N ASP A 118 -20.03 -5.01 15.11
CA ASP A 118 -20.57 -6.17 15.85
C ASP A 118 -19.76 -7.46 15.63
N ASP A 119 -19.09 -7.59 14.47
CA ASP A 119 -18.23 -8.73 14.14
C ASP A 119 -16.79 -8.51 14.62
N ALA A 120 -16.34 -7.25 14.66
CA ALA A 120 -15.00 -6.86 15.11
C ALA A 120 -14.84 -6.92 16.63
N LEU A 121 -15.90 -6.62 17.39
CA LEU A 121 -15.85 -6.41 18.83
C LEU A 121 -16.76 -7.37 19.59
N LEU A 122 -16.20 -8.04 20.60
CA LEU A 122 -16.94 -9.06 21.34
C LEU A 122 -16.72 -8.96 22.84
N PHE A 123 -17.80 -9.02 23.61
CA PHE A 123 -17.75 -9.18 25.07
C PHE A 123 -18.42 -10.49 25.51
N LYS A 124 -17.74 -11.25 26.39
CA LYS A 124 -18.24 -12.49 26.99
C LYS A 124 -17.89 -12.57 28.48
N ASP A 125 -18.88 -12.79 29.33
CA ASP A 125 -18.69 -13.03 30.77
C ASP A 125 -18.79 -14.52 31.16
N SER A 126 -19.22 -15.38 30.24
CA SER A 126 -19.18 -16.84 30.39
C SER A 126 -19.09 -17.55 29.04
N SER A 127 -18.79 -18.85 29.04
CA SER A 127 -18.61 -19.67 27.83
C SER A 127 -19.83 -19.80 26.92
N ILE A 128 -21.02 -19.41 27.41
CA ILE A 128 -22.28 -19.52 26.68
C ILE A 128 -22.99 -18.17 26.50
N GLN A 129 -22.48 -17.09 27.10
CA GLN A 129 -23.13 -15.78 27.07
C GLN A 129 -22.38 -14.85 26.12
N LEU A 130 -23.15 -14.31 25.18
CA LEU A 130 -22.79 -13.20 24.32
C LEU A 130 -23.56 -11.98 24.83
N LEU A 131 -22.85 -10.89 25.07
CA LEU A 131 -23.40 -9.63 25.53
C LEU A 131 -23.08 -8.54 24.52
N ASP A 132 -23.85 -7.47 24.57
CA ASP A 132 -23.66 -6.32 23.71
C ASP A 132 -22.30 -5.67 24.02
N SER A 133 -21.43 -5.57 23.02
CA SER A 133 -20.04 -5.12 23.21
C SER A 133 -19.97 -3.63 23.52
N VAL A 134 -20.91 -2.82 23.02
CA VAL A 134 -20.93 -1.36 23.20
C VAL A 134 -21.22 -0.91 24.63
N ASP A 135 -21.82 -1.78 25.45
CA ASP A 135 -22.07 -1.51 26.89
C ASP A 135 -20.84 -1.77 27.76
N HIS A 136 -19.83 -2.47 27.23
CA HIS A 136 -18.69 -2.98 27.99
C HIS A 136 -17.32 -2.55 27.45
N ILE A 137 -17.25 -2.17 26.17
CA ILE A 137 -16.07 -1.65 25.51
C ILE A 137 -16.35 -0.19 25.17
N ASN A 138 -15.50 0.71 25.67
CA ASN A 138 -15.61 2.13 25.38
C ASN A 138 -15.09 2.41 23.97
N ILE A 139 -16.02 2.58 23.03
CA ILE A 139 -15.73 2.98 21.66
C ILE A 139 -15.63 4.51 21.65
N GLY A 140 -14.39 5.01 21.82
CA GLY A 140 -14.11 6.41 22.12
C GLY A 140 -14.61 7.43 21.09
N ALA A 141 -14.58 8.73 21.46
CA ALA A 141 -15.09 9.84 20.64
C ALA A 141 -14.32 10.10 19.33
N THR A 142 -13.09 9.57 19.20
CA THR A 142 -12.36 9.51 17.93
C THR A 142 -12.73 8.21 17.21
N PRO A 143 -13.47 8.28 16.09
CA PRO A 143 -14.14 7.11 15.55
C PRO A 143 -13.14 6.10 14.99
N ASN A 144 -13.40 4.83 15.30
CA ASN A 144 -12.84 3.72 14.54
C ASN A 144 -13.37 3.77 13.09
N GLN A 145 -12.67 3.09 12.20
CA GLN A 145 -13.12 2.84 10.83
C GLN A 145 -13.43 1.35 10.71
N PHE A 146 -14.72 1.01 10.69
CA PHE A 146 -15.22 -0.34 10.38
C PHE A 146 -15.62 -0.42 8.92
N GLU A 147 -15.74 -1.64 8.38
CA GLU A 147 -16.12 -1.88 6.98
C GLU A 147 -15.24 -1.15 5.95
N LEU A 148 -13.98 -0.86 6.32
CA LEU A 148 -13.10 -0.16 5.40
C LEU A 148 -12.77 -1.08 4.22
N ALA A 149 -12.67 -0.52 3.02
CA ALA A 149 -12.03 -1.24 1.92
C ALA A 149 -10.60 -1.62 2.32
N ASN A 150 -10.14 -2.80 1.88
CA ASN A 150 -8.84 -3.29 2.31
C ASN A 150 -7.72 -2.32 1.87
N PRO A 151 -7.00 -1.68 2.82
CA PRO A 151 -6.00 -0.67 2.46
C PRO A 151 -4.81 -1.28 1.71
N THR A 152 -4.63 -2.61 1.70
CA THR A 152 -3.60 -3.25 0.86
C THR A 152 -3.95 -3.27 -0.63
N ASP A 153 -5.17 -2.90 -1.02
CA ASP A 153 -5.55 -2.78 -2.43
C ASP A 153 -4.96 -1.53 -3.09
N HIS A 154 -4.45 -0.59 -2.28
CA HIS A 154 -3.82 0.64 -2.72
C HIS A 154 -2.50 0.84 -1.94
N ILE A 155 -1.37 0.63 -2.60
CA ILE A 155 -0.04 0.70 -1.97
C ILE A 155 0.79 1.78 -2.68
N GLY A 156 1.51 2.58 -1.88
CA GLY A 156 2.50 3.53 -2.37
C GLY A 156 3.86 2.87 -2.59
N VAL A 157 4.69 3.48 -3.43
CA VAL A 157 6.03 2.99 -3.76
C VAL A 157 7.04 4.13 -3.66
N GLY A 158 8.20 3.86 -3.06
CA GLY A 158 9.33 4.77 -3.02
C GLY A 158 10.39 4.29 -2.01
N ASP A 159 11.64 4.70 -2.19
CA ASP A 159 12.75 4.37 -1.28
C ASP A 159 12.67 5.20 0.02
N PHE A 160 12.01 4.70 1.07
CA PHE A 160 11.87 5.44 2.33
C PHE A 160 13.10 5.28 3.24
N ASP A 161 13.77 4.12 3.15
CA ASP A 161 14.93 3.81 4.01
C ASP A 161 16.29 4.23 3.43
N GLY A 162 16.31 4.74 2.20
CA GLY A 162 17.43 5.39 1.50
C GLY A 162 18.50 4.41 1.04
N ASP A 163 18.16 3.13 0.86
CA ASP A 163 19.10 2.08 0.45
C ASP A 163 19.23 1.93 -1.07
N GLY A 164 18.42 2.66 -1.84
CA GLY A 164 18.39 2.68 -3.29
C GLY A 164 17.41 1.68 -3.92
N ALA A 165 16.74 0.85 -3.13
CA ALA A 165 15.62 0.03 -3.56
C ALA A 165 14.29 0.69 -3.15
N ASP A 166 13.27 0.55 -3.99
CA ASP A 166 11.95 1.06 -3.63
C ASP A 166 11.29 0.17 -2.57
N ASP A 167 10.61 0.81 -1.62
CA ASP A 167 9.83 0.17 -0.58
C ASP A 167 8.33 0.22 -0.91
N LEU A 168 7.54 -0.62 -0.24
CA LEU A 168 6.10 -0.47 -0.21
C LEU A 168 5.69 0.41 0.96
N PHE A 169 4.70 1.27 0.72
CA PHE A 169 4.13 2.19 1.70
C PHE A 169 2.62 1.97 1.84
N LEU A 170 2.17 1.69 3.05
CA LEU A 170 0.78 1.44 3.40
C LEU A 170 0.27 2.56 4.30
N ALA A 171 -0.74 3.29 3.83
CA ALA A 171 -1.40 4.35 4.59
C ALA A 171 -2.85 3.95 4.88
N THR A 172 -3.13 3.59 6.14
CA THR A 172 -4.41 2.95 6.53
C THR A 172 -5.49 3.95 6.91
N GLY A 173 -5.16 5.26 6.95
CA GLY A 173 -6.04 6.29 7.49
C GLY A 173 -5.94 6.48 9.01
N GLN A 174 -5.12 5.67 9.70
CA GLN A 174 -4.81 5.83 11.13
C GLN A 174 -3.33 5.70 11.45
N ALA A 175 -2.58 4.99 10.60
CA ALA A 175 -1.13 4.88 10.68
C ALA A 175 -0.54 4.59 9.29
N TRP A 176 0.75 4.85 9.18
CA TRP A 176 1.56 4.53 8.01
C TRP A 176 2.57 3.44 8.35
N TYR A 177 2.80 2.55 7.40
CA TYR A 177 3.74 1.45 7.51
C TYR A 177 4.59 1.36 6.23
N CYS A 178 5.84 0.92 6.36
CA CYS A 178 6.69 0.62 5.22
C CYS A 178 7.14 -0.85 5.23
N SER A 179 7.32 -1.45 4.05
CA SER A 179 7.92 -2.76 3.87
C SER A 179 9.10 -2.62 2.93
N ALA A 180 10.31 -2.72 3.49
CA ALA A 180 11.53 -2.43 2.76
C ALA A 180 11.78 -3.45 1.63
N GLY A 181 12.10 -2.94 0.43
CA GLY A 181 12.18 -3.72 -0.82
C GLY A 181 10.89 -4.46 -1.19
N GLY A 182 9.76 -4.14 -0.54
CA GLY A 182 8.48 -4.83 -0.67
C GLY A 182 8.46 -6.31 -0.24
N ALA A 183 9.50 -6.76 0.47
CA ALA A 183 9.71 -8.17 0.83
C ALA A 183 9.90 -8.41 2.33
N ARG A 184 10.26 -7.33 3.06
CA ARG A 184 10.48 -7.38 4.51
C ARG A 184 9.17 -7.20 5.26
N GLU A 185 9.17 -7.49 6.56
CA GLU A 185 8.01 -7.23 7.40
C GLU A 185 7.59 -5.76 7.33
N TRP A 186 6.28 -5.51 7.40
CA TRP A 186 5.78 -4.16 7.58
C TRP A 186 6.30 -3.59 8.90
N ARG A 187 6.74 -2.34 8.87
CA ARG A 187 7.21 -1.60 10.04
C ARG A 187 6.39 -0.34 10.17
N PHE A 188 6.00 -0.02 11.39
CA PHE A 188 5.34 1.24 11.68
C PHE A 188 6.27 2.41 11.35
N LEU A 189 5.72 3.39 10.62
CA LEU A 189 6.44 4.58 10.18
C LEU A 189 5.94 5.84 10.90
N SER A 190 4.61 6.06 10.93
CA SER A 190 4.04 7.27 11.55
C SER A 190 2.57 7.09 11.94
N ALA A 191 2.11 7.82 12.95
CA ALA A 191 0.71 7.83 13.41
C ALA A 191 -0.15 8.89 12.68
N LYS A 192 0.15 9.14 11.40
CA LYS A 192 -0.59 10.08 10.55
C LYS A 192 -1.83 9.41 9.97
N MET A 193 -2.86 10.21 9.70
CA MET A 193 -4.23 9.75 9.44
C MET A 193 -4.64 9.87 7.97
N GLU A 194 -3.78 10.41 7.11
CA GLU A 194 -4.05 10.49 5.68
C GLU A 194 -3.96 9.10 5.05
N ALA A 195 -4.97 8.72 4.27
CA ALA A 195 -4.97 7.52 3.45
C ALA A 195 -4.25 7.77 2.11
N ILE A 196 -3.85 6.69 1.43
CA ILE A 196 -2.99 6.75 0.23
C ILE A 196 -3.56 7.61 -0.92
N ASP A 197 -4.89 7.69 -1.09
CA ASP A 197 -5.55 8.51 -2.11
C ASP A 197 -5.42 10.03 -1.87
N ARG A 198 -4.90 10.41 -0.69
CA ARG A 198 -4.67 11.80 -0.26
C ARG A 198 -3.20 12.19 -0.23
N LEU A 199 -2.33 11.32 -0.74
CA LEU A 199 -0.89 11.49 -0.65
C LEU A 199 -0.23 11.53 -2.04
N LEU A 200 0.87 12.27 -2.09
CA LEU A 200 1.86 12.23 -3.16
C LEU A 200 3.17 11.70 -2.54
N ILE A 201 3.90 10.86 -3.27
CA ILE A 201 5.14 10.24 -2.80
C ILE A 201 6.25 10.55 -3.82
N GLY A 202 7.39 11.01 -3.34
CA GLY A 202 8.58 11.34 -4.14
C GLY A 202 9.65 12.03 -3.31
N ASP A 203 10.88 12.11 -3.83
CA ASP A 203 12.00 12.79 -3.18
C ASP A 203 11.91 14.31 -3.42
N PHE A 204 11.33 15.07 -2.48
CA PHE A 204 11.05 16.50 -2.66
C PHE A 204 12.17 17.40 -2.08
N ASP A 205 13.12 16.84 -1.33
CA ASP A 205 14.26 17.58 -0.76
C ASP A 205 15.63 17.21 -1.36
N GLY A 206 15.68 16.20 -2.22
CA GLY A 206 16.85 15.76 -2.96
C GLY A 206 17.81 14.89 -2.14
N ASP A 207 17.37 14.33 -1.02
CA ASP A 207 18.20 13.46 -0.18
C ASP A 207 18.24 11.99 -0.65
N ARG A 208 17.48 11.67 -1.70
CA ARG A 208 17.25 10.34 -2.30
C ARG A 208 16.41 9.41 -1.43
N ARG A 209 15.59 9.94 -0.52
CA ARG A 209 14.52 9.22 0.16
C ARG A 209 13.18 9.73 -0.34
N ALA A 210 12.19 8.85 -0.34
CA ALA A 210 10.82 9.20 -0.63
C ALA A 210 10.21 9.98 0.54
N ASP A 211 9.67 11.15 0.25
CA ASP A 211 8.86 11.94 1.16
C ASP A 211 7.37 11.75 0.91
N VAL A 212 6.55 12.18 1.86
CA VAL A 212 5.10 12.15 1.74
C VAL A 212 4.55 13.57 1.73
N VAL A 213 3.79 13.92 0.70
CA VAL A 213 3.13 15.23 0.56
C VAL A 213 1.62 15.07 0.64
N ALA A 214 0.97 15.97 1.40
CA ALA A 214 -0.48 16.04 1.55
C ALA A 214 -1.00 17.48 1.36
N MET A 215 -2.33 17.63 1.28
CA MET A 215 -2.99 18.93 1.14
C MET A 215 -3.67 19.37 2.44
N HIS A 216 -3.13 20.39 3.13
CA HIS A 216 -3.68 20.91 4.39
C HIS A 216 -4.09 22.38 4.26
N GLY A 217 -5.41 22.62 4.24
CA GLY A 217 -5.94 23.99 4.19
C GLY A 217 -5.48 24.79 2.97
N GLY A 218 -5.43 24.16 1.79
CA GLY A 218 -5.04 24.79 0.52
C GLY A 218 -3.53 24.97 0.34
N ARG A 219 -2.71 24.22 1.11
CA ARG A 219 -1.25 24.21 1.06
C ARG A 219 -0.76 22.79 0.87
N LEU A 220 0.32 22.61 0.12
CA LEU A 220 1.05 21.36 0.15
C LEU A 220 1.94 21.36 1.40
N VAL A 221 1.85 20.28 2.15
CA VAL A 221 2.70 20.02 3.31
C VAL A 221 3.46 18.73 3.08
N ALA A 222 4.73 18.69 3.49
CA ALA A 222 5.60 17.54 3.37
C ALA A 222 5.89 16.92 4.75
N SER A 223 6.06 15.61 4.76
CA SER A 223 6.63 14.83 5.85
C SER A 223 7.84 14.10 5.29
N TRP A 224 9.03 14.55 5.67
CA TRP A 224 10.31 14.04 5.19
C TRP A 224 10.49 12.58 5.61
N ALA A 225 10.84 11.72 4.65
CA ALA A 225 10.87 10.25 4.79
C ALA A 225 9.59 9.62 5.42
N GLY A 226 8.46 10.34 5.39
CA GLY A 226 7.21 9.93 6.05
C GLY A 226 7.23 9.95 7.59
N ILE A 227 8.30 10.45 8.23
CA ILE A 227 8.49 10.40 9.69
C ILE A 227 8.51 11.77 10.37
N SER A 228 8.82 12.85 9.65
CA SER A 228 8.86 14.19 10.25
C SER A 228 7.47 14.72 10.60
N ASP A 229 7.43 15.79 11.39
CA ASP A 229 6.22 16.61 11.48
C ASP A 229 5.89 17.23 10.12
N TRP A 230 4.64 17.65 9.95
CA TRP A 230 4.20 18.31 8.72
C TRP A 230 4.82 19.70 8.59
N GLU A 231 5.52 19.94 7.48
CA GLU A 231 6.11 21.22 7.13
C GLU A 231 5.47 21.79 5.86
N VAL A 232 5.35 23.11 5.74
CA VAL A 232 4.78 23.71 4.52
C VAL A 232 5.79 23.57 3.39
N LEU A 233 5.45 22.75 2.40
CA LEU A 233 6.21 22.62 1.15
C LEU A 233 5.82 23.74 0.19
N ASN A 234 4.52 23.94 -0.03
CA ASN A 234 3.99 24.97 -0.91
C ASN A 234 2.86 25.77 -0.25
N PRO A 235 3.05 27.08 -0.02
CA PRO A 235 2.03 27.91 0.60
C PRO A 235 0.89 28.29 -0.36
N THR A 236 1.04 28.08 -1.68
CA THR A 236 0.11 28.59 -2.70
C THR A 236 -0.20 27.54 -3.75
N VAL A 237 -1.34 26.86 -3.59
CA VAL A 237 -1.85 25.90 -4.57
C VAL A 237 -2.97 26.55 -5.41
N PRO A 238 -3.12 26.21 -6.70
CA PRO A 238 -4.26 26.62 -7.51
C PRO A 238 -5.60 26.38 -6.82
N ALA A 239 -6.52 27.34 -6.97
CA ALA A 239 -7.81 27.28 -6.31
C ALA A 239 -8.63 26.07 -6.79
N GLY A 240 -9.11 25.26 -5.86
CA GLY A 240 -9.90 24.07 -6.14
C GLY A 240 -9.08 22.84 -6.56
N ALA A 241 -7.75 22.91 -6.55
CA ALA A 241 -6.92 21.73 -6.78
C ALA A 241 -7.05 20.73 -5.62
N ALA A 242 -7.00 19.45 -5.98
CA ALA A 242 -7.00 18.33 -5.05
C ALA A 242 -5.87 17.36 -5.43
N ILE A 243 -5.41 16.56 -4.47
CA ILE A 243 -4.35 15.56 -4.68
C ILE A 243 -4.70 14.60 -5.83
N ALA A 244 -5.97 14.23 -5.99
CA ALA A 244 -6.42 13.35 -7.08
C ALA A 244 -6.26 13.94 -8.50
N ASP A 245 -6.05 15.26 -8.63
CA ASP A 245 -5.74 15.94 -9.90
C ASP A 245 -4.22 16.22 -10.04
N MET A 246 -3.38 15.65 -9.16
CA MET A 246 -1.93 15.83 -9.13
C MET A 246 -1.16 14.53 -9.38
N ALA A 247 0.06 14.67 -9.91
CA ALA A 247 1.00 13.57 -10.10
C ALA A 247 2.43 14.01 -9.73
N VAL A 248 3.30 13.05 -9.48
CA VAL A 248 4.71 13.27 -9.12
C VAL A 248 5.61 12.79 -10.25
N GLY A 249 6.69 13.54 -10.50
CA GLY A 249 7.76 13.19 -11.43
C GLY A 249 8.83 14.27 -11.43
N ASP A 250 10.02 13.95 -11.92
CA ASP A 250 11.09 14.92 -12.17
C ASP A 250 10.88 15.49 -13.59
N PHE A 251 10.27 16.67 -13.73
CA PHE A 251 9.90 17.25 -15.02
C PHE A 251 10.94 18.22 -15.58
N ASP A 252 11.92 18.68 -14.79
CA ASP A 252 13.03 19.53 -15.29
C ASP A 252 14.40 18.81 -15.34
N GLY A 253 14.49 17.62 -14.76
CA GLY A 253 15.65 16.72 -14.83
C GLY A 253 16.72 17.04 -13.81
N ASP A 254 16.37 17.69 -12.68
CA ASP A 254 17.30 18.03 -11.61
C ASP A 254 17.48 16.92 -10.56
N GLY A 255 16.67 15.85 -10.65
CA GLY A 255 16.67 14.71 -9.75
C GLY A 255 15.79 14.88 -8.51
N ILE A 256 15.06 15.98 -8.38
CA ILE A 256 14.09 16.25 -7.33
C ILE A 256 12.69 16.05 -7.91
N ALA A 257 11.79 15.49 -7.11
CA ALA A 257 10.39 15.34 -7.48
C ALA A 257 9.67 16.68 -7.57
N ASP A 258 8.92 16.87 -8.66
CA ASP A 258 7.99 17.98 -8.83
C ASP A 258 6.54 17.53 -8.67
N VAL A 259 5.64 18.52 -8.57
CA VAL A 259 4.19 18.28 -8.57
C VAL A 259 3.56 18.78 -9.86
N PHE A 260 3.05 17.86 -10.66
CA PHE A 260 2.22 18.15 -11.83
C PHE A 260 0.75 18.26 -11.41
N TYR A 261 0.02 19.22 -11.99
CA TYR A 261 -1.41 19.44 -11.76
C TYR A 261 -2.15 19.67 -13.09
N ALA A 262 -3.28 19.00 -13.29
CA ALA A 262 -4.10 19.17 -14.48
C ALA A 262 -5.55 19.56 -14.15
N ASP A 263 -5.96 20.77 -14.51
CA ASP A 263 -7.30 21.28 -14.23
C ASP A 263 -8.35 20.88 -15.31
N GLY A 264 -7.92 20.15 -16.34
CA GLY A 264 -8.76 19.76 -17.49
C GLY A 264 -8.86 20.84 -18.58
N THR A 265 -8.05 21.89 -18.49
CA THR A 265 -7.84 22.90 -19.55
C THR A 265 -6.36 23.23 -19.73
N VAL A 266 -5.60 23.17 -18.64
CA VAL A 266 -4.19 23.51 -18.55
C VAL A 266 -3.48 22.50 -17.64
N TRP A 267 -2.23 22.24 -17.97
CA TRP A 267 -1.27 21.53 -17.15
C TRP A 267 -0.30 22.50 -16.51
N TRP A 268 -0.01 22.27 -15.25
CA TRP A 268 0.84 23.09 -14.40
C TRP A 268 1.89 22.22 -13.72
N VAL A 269 3.08 22.77 -13.46
CA VAL A 269 4.12 22.11 -12.65
C VAL A 269 4.57 23.07 -11.55
N SER A 270 4.69 22.53 -10.34
CA SER A 270 5.40 23.14 -9.22
C SER A 270 6.70 22.38 -9.03
N TYR A 271 7.81 22.97 -9.46
CA TYR A 271 9.14 22.37 -9.38
C TYR A 271 9.61 22.22 -7.92
N GLY A 272 10.21 21.07 -7.59
CA GLY A 272 10.52 20.63 -6.24
C GLY A 272 9.31 20.58 -5.29
N GLY A 273 8.09 20.66 -5.84
CA GLY A 273 6.86 20.88 -5.09
C GLY A 273 6.75 22.21 -4.32
N ASN A 274 7.82 23.02 -4.25
CA ASN A 274 7.92 24.19 -3.37
C ASN A 274 7.85 25.55 -4.09
N THR A 275 7.74 25.54 -5.42
CA THR A 275 7.60 26.75 -6.24
C THR A 275 6.14 27.03 -6.62
N PRO A 276 5.78 28.25 -7.05
CA PRO A 276 4.45 28.47 -7.62
C PRO A 276 4.20 27.58 -8.83
N PHE A 277 2.98 27.07 -8.97
CA PHE A 277 2.57 26.32 -10.16
C PHE A 277 2.66 27.19 -11.41
N VAL A 278 3.43 26.74 -12.41
CA VAL A 278 3.59 27.40 -13.69
C VAL A 278 2.96 26.59 -14.81
N LEU A 279 2.37 27.28 -15.79
CA LEU A 279 1.74 26.64 -16.95
C LEU A 279 2.81 25.97 -17.81
N VAL A 280 2.61 24.69 -18.11
CA VAL A 280 3.51 23.93 -18.99
C VAL A 280 2.86 23.48 -20.30
N GLN A 281 1.52 23.34 -20.35
CA GLN A 281 0.80 22.98 -21.58
C GLN A 281 -0.69 23.29 -21.48
N THR A 282 -1.37 23.52 -22.60
CA THR A 282 -2.84 23.53 -22.69
C THR A 282 -3.34 22.14 -23.11
N SER A 283 -4.20 21.53 -22.31
CA SER A 283 -4.69 20.18 -22.55
C SER A 283 -5.97 19.90 -21.75
N VAL A 284 -6.89 19.16 -22.36
CA VAL A 284 -8.16 18.79 -21.72
C VAL A 284 -8.07 17.55 -20.83
N TYR A 285 -6.96 16.82 -20.92
CA TYR A 285 -6.74 15.58 -20.18
C TYR A 285 -6.32 15.88 -18.75
N ARG A 286 -6.97 15.22 -17.78
CA ARG A 286 -6.64 15.30 -16.35
C ARG A 286 -5.69 14.18 -15.97
N VAL A 287 -5.09 14.25 -14.78
CA VAL A 287 -4.14 13.22 -14.30
C VAL A 287 -4.69 11.78 -14.43
N LYS A 288 -5.97 11.56 -14.12
CA LYS A 288 -6.63 10.24 -14.30
C LYS A 288 -6.54 9.68 -15.74
N ASP A 289 -6.40 10.56 -16.74
CA ASP A 289 -6.34 10.22 -18.16
C ASP A 289 -4.90 10.06 -18.68
N LEU A 290 -3.89 10.18 -17.79
CA LEU A 290 -2.48 10.30 -18.13
C LEU A 290 -1.61 9.24 -17.42
N ARG A 291 -0.44 8.98 -17.97
CA ARG A 291 0.68 8.26 -17.31
C ARG A 291 1.96 9.04 -17.51
N PHE A 292 2.96 8.75 -16.70
CA PHE A 292 4.18 9.55 -16.60
C PHE A 292 5.42 8.66 -16.71
N GLY A 293 6.45 9.14 -17.40
CA GLY A 293 7.73 8.44 -17.53
C GLY A 293 8.59 9.04 -18.65
N ASP A 294 9.89 8.75 -18.65
CA ASP A 294 10.85 9.28 -19.64
C ASP A 294 10.82 8.47 -20.95
N PHE A 295 10.09 8.92 -21.98
CA PHE A 295 9.95 8.18 -23.24
C PHE A 295 11.07 8.52 -24.25
N ASP A 296 11.63 9.74 -24.17
CA ASP A 296 12.69 10.22 -25.07
C ASP A 296 14.11 10.02 -24.54
N GLY A 297 14.26 9.57 -23.29
CA GLY A 297 15.51 9.27 -22.61
C GLY A 297 16.31 10.52 -22.22
N ASN A 298 15.65 11.66 -22.10
CA ASN A 298 16.31 12.92 -21.76
C ASN A 298 16.54 13.09 -20.25
N GLY A 299 16.02 12.17 -19.43
CA GLY A 299 16.09 12.19 -17.97
C GLY A 299 15.04 13.07 -17.30
N THR A 300 13.96 13.42 -18.00
CA THR A 300 12.78 14.08 -17.43
C THR A 300 11.56 13.18 -17.59
N THR A 301 10.53 13.46 -16.81
CA THR A 301 9.26 12.76 -16.83
C THR A 301 8.39 13.35 -17.93
N ASP A 302 8.05 12.56 -18.94
CA ASP A 302 7.11 12.96 -19.98
C ASP A 302 5.67 12.58 -19.62
N VAL A 303 4.72 13.12 -20.38
CA VAL A 303 3.30 12.87 -20.19
C VAL A 303 2.76 12.01 -21.33
N PHE A 304 2.31 10.80 -21.01
CA PHE A 304 1.69 9.83 -21.91
C PHE A 304 0.16 9.85 -21.80
N GLY A 305 -0.54 9.68 -22.93
CA GLY A 305 -2.00 9.56 -22.94
C GLY A 305 -2.56 8.83 -24.17
N VAL A 306 -3.84 8.44 -24.08
CA VAL A 306 -4.62 7.96 -25.23
C VAL A 306 -5.41 9.12 -25.82
N VAL A 307 -4.92 9.65 -26.94
CA VAL A 307 -5.40 10.91 -27.53
C VAL A 307 -6.17 10.68 -28.82
N GLY A 308 -7.31 11.36 -28.95
CA GLY A 308 -8.11 11.35 -30.17
C GLY A 308 -7.53 12.26 -31.25
N ASP A 309 -7.32 11.73 -32.44
CA ASP A 309 -6.92 12.50 -33.62
C ASP A 309 -7.58 11.96 -34.90
N GLY A 310 -8.26 12.85 -35.63
CA GLY A 310 -8.91 12.51 -36.90
C GLY A 310 -9.97 11.41 -36.83
N GLY A 311 -10.62 11.19 -35.67
CA GLY A 311 -11.61 10.13 -35.45
C GLY A 311 -11.02 8.78 -35.01
N SER A 312 -9.70 8.68 -34.89
CA SER A 312 -8.98 7.53 -34.34
C SER A 312 -8.36 7.88 -32.99
N ARG A 313 -7.92 6.88 -32.22
CA ARG A 313 -7.14 7.07 -31.00
C ARG A 313 -5.69 6.63 -31.21
N PHE A 314 -4.77 7.37 -30.63
CA PHE A 314 -3.35 7.08 -30.66
C PHE A 314 -2.80 7.12 -29.24
N TRP A 315 -1.79 6.28 -29.00
CA TRP A 315 -0.88 6.55 -27.90
C TRP A 315 0.00 7.72 -28.31
N MET A 316 0.04 8.75 -27.46
CA MET A 316 0.80 9.96 -27.70
C MET A 316 1.56 10.38 -26.44
N VAL A 317 2.64 11.12 -26.64
CA VAL A 317 3.46 11.70 -25.57
C VAL A 317 3.59 13.21 -25.79
N SER A 318 3.55 13.96 -24.70
CA SER A 318 3.98 15.35 -24.63
C SER A 318 5.27 15.36 -23.82
N TYR A 319 6.38 15.72 -24.48
CA TYR A 319 7.72 15.61 -23.93
C TYR A 319 8.02 16.80 -23.02
N SER A 320 8.52 16.51 -21.83
CA SER A 320 9.04 17.55 -20.95
C SER A 320 10.46 17.91 -21.38
N PRO A 321 10.82 19.21 -21.45
CA PRO A 321 12.16 19.59 -21.85
C PRO A 321 13.14 19.54 -20.66
N LYS A 322 14.28 18.86 -20.81
CA LYS A 322 15.42 18.93 -19.87
C LYS A 322 16.06 20.32 -19.86
N SER A 323 15.40 21.27 -19.21
CA SER A 323 15.70 22.70 -19.24
C SER A 323 15.15 23.37 -17.99
N ALA A 324 15.50 24.64 -17.77
CA ALA A 324 15.08 25.34 -16.56
C ALA A 324 13.55 25.38 -16.37
N PRO A 325 13.06 25.43 -15.12
CA PRO A 325 11.67 25.62 -14.75
C PRO A 325 10.88 26.61 -15.62
N GLY A 326 9.69 26.18 -16.08
CA GLY A 326 8.70 27.05 -16.74
C GLY A 326 8.75 27.08 -18.27
N MET A 327 9.49 26.16 -18.90
CA MET A 327 9.36 25.93 -20.35
C MET A 327 8.12 25.08 -20.66
N LEU A 328 7.51 25.34 -21.83
CA LEU A 328 6.36 24.56 -22.28
C LEU A 328 6.78 23.15 -22.70
N PHE A 329 5.94 22.17 -22.38
CA PHE A 329 6.08 20.81 -22.90
C PHE A 329 5.78 20.79 -24.40
N SER A 330 6.26 19.77 -25.11
CA SER A 330 5.96 19.62 -26.52
C SER A 330 4.45 19.45 -26.76
N ASN A 331 3.99 19.74 -27.98
CA ASN A 331 2.64 19.33 -28.37
C ASN A 331 2.55 17.79 -28.35
N TRP A 332 1.34 17.24 -28.34
CA TRP A 332 1.15 15.80 -28.47
C TRP A 332 1.85 15.23 -29.72
N GLU A 333 2.75 14.27 -29.50
CA GLU A 333 3.47 13.55 -30.54
C GLU A 333 3.01 12.09 -30.56
N LYS A 334 2.75 11.57 -31.77
CA LYS A 334 2.24 10.20 -31.95
C LYS A 334 3.34 9.18 -31.74
N LEU A 335 3.06 8.18 -30.90
CA LEU A 335 3.86 6.96 -30.83
C LEU A 335 3.32 5.92 -31.82
N GLN A 336 2.07 5.50 -31.65
CA GLN A 336 1.43 4.46 -32.46
C GLN A 336 -0.11 4.52 -32.36
N PRO A 337 -0.87 3.83 -33.24
CA PRO A 337 -2.29 3.59 -33.02
C PRO A 337 -2.54 3.00 -31.64
N ALA A 338 -3.53 3.50 -30.92
CA ALA A 338 -3.72 3.12 -29.53
C ALA A 338 -4.01 1.61 -29.40
N LEU A 339 -3.24 0.93 -28.55
CA LEU A 339 -3.42 -0.50 -28.28
C LEU A 339 -4.46 -0.76 -27.18
N THR A 340 -4.93 0.31 -26.53
CA THR A 340 -6.01 0.35 -25.54
C THR A 340 -6.86 1.60 -25.74
N ASP A 341 -8.11 1.56 -25.30
CA ASP A 341 -9.04 2.69 -25.45
C ASP A 341 -8.79 3.81 -24.43
N THR A 342 -8.27 3.49 -23.25
CA THR A 342 -7.91 4.42 -22.17
C THR A 342 -6.54 4.04 -21.59
N VAL A 343 -6.04 4.87 -20.67
CA VAL A 343 -4.85 4.57 -19.88
C VAL A 343 -5.12 3.61 -18.71
N ASP A 344 -6.38 3.27 -18.44
CA ASP A 344 -6.75 2.43 -17.30
C ASP A 344 -6.07 1.04 -17.40
N GLY A 345 -5.48 0.60 -16.28
CA GLY A 345 -4.72 -0.65 -16.24
C GLY A 345 -3.36 -0.61 -16.95
N LEU A 346 -2.96 0.51 -17.57
CA LEU A 346 -1.60 0.71 -18.06
C LEU A 346 -0.68 1.17 -16.94
N VAL A 347 0.54 0.65 -16.94
CA VAL A 347 1.67 1.11 -16.11
C VAL A 347 2.82 1.53 -17.01
N VAL A 348 3.57 2.54 -16.61
CA VAL A 348 4.69 3.12 -17.38
C VAL A 348 5.93 3.12 -16.50
N ALA A 349 7.00 2.48 -16.97
CA ALA A 349 8.30 2.47 -16.30
C ALA A 349 9.41 1.99 -17.24
N ASP A 350 10.68 2.20 -16.90
CA ASP A 350 11.81 1.65 -17.64
C ASP A 350 12.08 0.18 -17.27
N PHE A 351 11.26 -0.72 -17.79
CA PHE A 351 11.41 -2.17 -17.58
C PHE A 351 12.67 -2.77 -18.21
N SER A 352 13.36 -2.02 -19.06
CA SER A 352 14.55 -2.45 -19.80
C SER A 352 15.87 -1.94 -19.21
N GLY A 353 15.83 -0.93 -18.33
CA GLY A 353 17.01 -0.31 -17.73
C GLY A 353 17.85 0.53 -18.70
N ILE A 354 17.28 0.92 -19.84
CA ILE A 354 18.00 1.67 -20.88
C ILE A 354 17.74 3.18 -20.81
N GLY A 355 17.03 3.65 -19.79
CA GLY A 355 16.60 5.03 -19.62
C GLY A 355 15.38 5.40 -20.47
N HIS A 356 14.60 4.43 -20.95
CA HIS A 356 13.37 4.71 -21.70
C HIS A 356 12.17 3.97 -21.12
N ALA A 357 11.17 4.74 -20.69
CA ALA A 357 9.90 4.24 -20.23
C ALA A 357 9.20 3.41 -21.31
N SER A 358 8.59 2.31 -20.88
CA SER A 358 7.79 1.41 -21.69
C SER A 358 6.40 1.27 -21.07
N VAL A 359 5.42 0.90 -21.89
CA VAL A 359 4.03 0.75 -21.44
C VAL A 359 3.75 -0.72 -21.21
N ALA A 360 3.26 -1.08 -20.03
CA ALA A 360 2.88 -2.45 -19.70
C ALA A 360 1.43 -2.53 -19.23
N ALA A 361 0.87 -3.74 -19.30
CA ALA A 361 -0.45 -4.03 -18.80
C ALA A 361 -0.56 -5.50 -18.38
N MET A 362 -1.41 -5.76 -17.38
CA MET A 362 -1.93 -7.11 -17.17
C MET A 362 -2.85 -7.49 -18.33
N CYS A 363 -2.77 -8.74 -18.77
CA CYS A 363 -3.72 -9.27 -19.74
C CYS A 363 -5.01 -9.67 -18.99
N GLY A 364 -6.15 -9.57 -19.67
CA GLY A 364 -7.44 -9.77 -19.01
C GLY A 364 -7.64 -11.21 -18.52
N PHE A 365 -8.48 -11.39 -17.50
CA PHE A 365 -8.76 -12.69 -16.87
C PHE A 365 -9.21 -13.82 -17.81
N LEU A 366 -9.71 -13.49 -19.00
CA LEU A 366 -10.15 -14.47 -20.00
C LEU A 366 -9.02 -14.92 -20.94
N ASP A 367 -7.88 -14.22 -20.94
CA ASP A 367 -6.70 -14.57 -21.72
C ASP A 367 -5.70 -15.32 -20.86
N SER A 368 -5.95 -16.61 -20.65
CA SER A 368 -5.04 -17.48 -19.89
C SER A 368 -3.69 -17.71 -20.58
N SER A 369 -3.48 -17.18 -21.79
CA SER A 369 -2.20 -17.27 -22.52
C SER A 369 -1.24 -16.14 -22.18
N CYS A 370 -1.68 -15.15 -21.40
CA CYS A 370 -0.97 -13.92 -21.14
C CYS A 370 -1.30 -13.42 -19.73
N THR A 371 -0.28 -13.26 -18.88
CA THR A 371 -0.46 -12.55 -17.60
C THR A 371 -0.10 -11.09 -17.74
N TRP A 372 0.97 -10.84 -18.48
CA TRP A 372 1.59 -9.54 -18.60
C TRP A 372 2.11 -9.33 -20.02
N ARG A 373 1.97 -8.10 -20.50
CA ARG A 373 2.41 -7.69 -21.83
C ARG A 373 3.03 -6.31 -21.79
N ILE A 374 3.98 -6.08 -22.66
CA ILE A 374 4.76 -4.85 -22.73
C ILE A 374 4.79 -4.32 -24.16
N SER A 375 4.76 -3.00 -24.29
CA SER A 375 5.03 -2.25 -25.51
C SER A 375 6.27 -1.40 -25.23
N TYR A 376 7.40 -1.81 -25.80
CA TYR A 376 8.67 -1.12 -25.57
C TYR A 376 8.60 0.30 -26.12
N ARG A 377 8.93 1.27 -25.25
CA ARG A 377 8.87 2.71 -25.56
C ARG A 377 7.49 3.22 -25.98
N GLY A 378 6.45 2.41 -25.84
CA GLY A 378 5.13 2.67 -26.41
C GLY A 378 5.12 2.72 -27.95
N LEU A 379 6.18 2.25 -28.63
CA LEU A 379 6.33 2.29 -30.10
C LEU A 379 6.05 0.95 -30.77
N GLU A 380 6.15 -0.14 -30.02
CA GLU A 380 6.00 -1.50 -30.54
C GLU A 380 4.62 -2.08 -30.20
N PRO A 381 4.09 -3.04 -31.00
CA PRO A 381 2.93 -3.83 -30.61
C PRO A 381 3.16 -4.57 -29.29
N TRP A 382 2.08 -5.07 -28.68
CA TRP A 382 2.16 -5.88 -27.48
C TRP A 382 3.06 -7.11 -27.67
N THR A 383 4.04 -7.22 -26.79
CA THR A 383 4.86 -8.41 -26.60
C THR A 383 4.46 -9.08 -25.30
N ASN A 384 3.99 -10.32 -25.38
CA ASN A 384 3.66 -11.09 -24.18
C ASN A 384 4.96 -11.42 -23.43
N VAL A 385 4.98 -11.16 -22.14
CA VAL A 385 6.11 -11.50 -21.28
C VAL A 385 5.98 -12.98 -20.91
N SER A 386 6.77 -13.83 -21.57
CA SER A 386 6.75 -15.28 -21.35
C SER A 386 7.48 -15.65 -20.05
N GLN A 387 6.89 -16.55 -19.25
CA GLN A 387 7.48 -17.04 -18.01
C GLN A 387 7.33 -18.55 -17.82
N PRO A 388 8.28 -19.23 -17.14
CA PRO A 388 8.11 -20.62 -16.76
C PRO A 388 7.06 -20.76 -15.65
N ASN A 389 6.17 -21.74 -15.80
CA ASN A 389 5.31 -22.30 -14.74
C ASN A 389 4.15 -21.44 -14.21
N TRP A 390 3.64 -20.44 -14.94
CA TRP A 390 2.45 -19.67 -14.49
C TRP A 390 1.20 -20.53 -14.22
N SER A 391 1.06 -21.67 -14.92
CA SER A 391 -0.07 -22.60 -14.71
C SER A 391 -0.14 -23.18 -13.30
N THR A 392 0.90 -23.01 -12.46
CA THR A 392 0.92 -23.45 -11.05
C THR A 392 0.72 -22.31 -10.04
N LEU A 393 0.54 -21.06 -10.48
CA LEU A 393 0.35 -19.88 -9.62
C LEU A 393 -0.96 -19.13 -9.91
N PRO A 394 -2.13 -19.79 -9.75
CA PRO A 394 -3.41 -19.14 -9.96
C PRO A 394 -3.65 -18.02 -8.92
N GLY A 395 -4.20 -16.87 -9.36
CA GLY A 395 -4.70 -15.83 -8.46
C GLY A 395 -3.71 -14.73 -8.07
N LEU A 396 -2.61 -14.54 -8.81
CA LEU A 396 -1.73 -13.39 -8.63
C LEU A 396 -2.38 -12.10 -9.16
N SER A 397 -2.45 -11.06 -8.32
CA SER A 397 -2.83 -9.71 -8.69
C SER A 397 -1.61 -8.80 -8.82
N PHE A 398 -1.75 -7.75 -9.64
CA PHE A 398 -0.75 -6.68 -9.71
C PHE A 398 -0.77 -5.91 -8.39
N ALA A 399 0.40 -5.74 -7.76
CA ALA A 399 0.52 -4.92 -6.56
C ALA A 399 1.11 -3.55 -6.90
N ALA A 400 2.28 -3.52 -7.53
CA ALA A 400 3.04 -2.28 -7.72
C ALA A 400 4.10 -2.41 -8.82
N VAL A 401 4.63 -1.26 -9.27
CA VAL A 401 5.85 -1.16 -10.10
C VAL A 401 6.83 -0.22 -9.39
N GLY A 402 8.09 -0.63 -9.33
CA GLY A 402 9.17 0.09 -8.65
C GLY A 402 10.51 -0.64 -8.86
N ARG A 403 11.60 -0.12 -8.31
CA ARG A 403 12.93 -0.74 -8.33
C ARG A 403 13.19 -1.53 -7.03
N PHE A 404 12.40 -2.58 -6.81
CA PHE A 404 12.44 -3.37 -5.57
C PHE A 404 13.74 -4.16 -5.39
N LEU A 405 14.42 -4.51 -6.49
CA LEU A 405 15.71 -5.22 -6.45
C LEU A 405 16.93 -4.27 -6.39
N GLY A 406 16.71 -2.96 -6.35
CA GLY A 406 17.79 -1.95 -6.40
C GLY A 406 18.52 -1.89 -7.75
N HIS A 407 17.95 -2.51 -8.79
CA HIS A 407 18.48 -2.45 -10.14
C HIS A 407 17.98 -1.22 -10.90
N VAL A 408 18.58 -0.95 -12.06
CA VAL A 408 18.15 0.17 -12.93
C VAL A 408 16.82 -0.13 -13.63
N GLU A 409 16.54 -1.41 -13.91
CA GLU A 409 15.25 -1.84 -14.45
C GLU A 409 14.14 -1.67 -13.42
N ALA A 410 12.97 -1.26 -13.90
CA ALA A 410 11.75 -1.35 -13.10
C ALA A 410 11.28 -2.81 -13.01
N ASP A 411 10.83 -3.16 -11.81
CA ASP A 411 10.26 -4.45 -11.48
C ASP A 411 8.75 -4.32 -11.28
N ALA A 412 8.01 -5.40 -11.55
CA ALA A 412 6.59 -5.51 -11.26
C ALA A 412 6.38 -6.47 -10.09
N LEU A 413 5.80 -5.97 -8.99
CA LEU A 413 5.44 -6.79 -7.85
C LEU A 413 4.05 -7.42 -8.07
N LEU A 414 3.98 -8.72 -7.91
CA LEU A 414 2.77 -9.53 -8.02
C LEU A 414 2.51 -10.21 -6.68
N TRP A 415 1.26 -10.21 -6.22
CA TRP A 415 0.89 -10.81 -4.94
C TRP A 415 -0.40 -11.61 -5.08
N ASN A 416 -0.44 -12.82 -4.52
CA ASN A 416 -1.69 -13.51 -4.22
C ASN A 416 -2.05 -13.23 -2.76
N GLY A 417 -3.16 -12.54 -2.49
CA GLY A 417 -3.68 -12.35 -1.13
C GLY A 417 -4.06 -13.67 -0.40
N ILE A 418 -3.66 -14.83 -0.93
CA ILE A 418 -3.95 -16.18 -0.47
C ILE A 418 -2.61 -16.93 -0.35
N PRO A 419 -2.32 -17.62 0.77
CA PRO A 419 -1.18 -18.53 0.83
C PRO A 419 -1.37 -19.66 -0.19
N VAL A 420 -0.55 -19.68 -1.25
CA VAL A 420 -0.56 -20.79 -2.22
C VAL A 420 0.31 -21.93 -1.69
N PRO A 421 -0.22 -23.15 -1.48
CA PRO A 421 0.60 -24.31 -1.21
C PRO A 421 1.38 -24.67 -2.48
N LEU A 422 2.70 -24.44 -2.48
CA LEU A 422 3.59 -24.84 -3.57
C LEU A 422 3.69 -26.38 -3.63
N LEU A 423 2.80 -27.00 -4.41
CA LEU A 423 3.03 -28.36 -4.93
C LEU A 423 3.77 -28.24 -6.27
N GLY A 424 5.10 -28.21 -6.20
CA GLY A 424 5.98 -28.59 -7.32
C GLY A 424 6.78 -27.46 -7.99
N ALA A 425 8.10 -27.59 -7.87
CA ALA A 425 9.14 -27.13 -8.79
C ALA A 425 9.06 -25.68 -9.29
N VAL A 426 9.25 -24.74 -8.36
CA VAL A 426 10.12 -23.58 -8.62
C VAL A 426 11.45 -23.92 -7.95
N ASP A 427 12.59 -23.69 -8.61
CA ASP A 427 13.94 -23.89 -8.03
C ASP A 427 14.21 -22.83 -6.94
N THR A 428 13.39 -22.85 -5.89
CA THR A 428 13.54 -22.08 -4.65
C THR A 428 13.72 -23.07 -3.52
N CYS A 429 14.77 -22.89 -2.72
CA CYS A 429 15.12 -23.75 -1.60
C CYS A 429 14.15 -23.64 -0.40
N ASP A 430 12.87 -23.94 -0.55
CA ASP A 430 12.05 -24.42 0.56
C ASP A 430 10.76 -25.09 0.06
N SER A 431 10.72 -26.42 0.11
CA SER A 431 9.55 -27.20 -0.29
C SER A 431 8.57 -27.48 0.86
N ASN A 432 8.65 -26.79 2.01
CA ASN A 432 7.83 -27.13 3.17
C ASN A 432 7.30 -25.95 4.02
N THR A 433 7.43 -24.70 3.57
CA THR A 433 6.78 -23.56 4.23
C THR A 433 5.81 -22.89 3.26
N GLY A 434 4.53 -22.84 3.62
CA GLY A 434 3.55 -22.02 2.91
C GLY A 434 3.91 -20.55 3.12
N VAL A 435 4.66 -19.97 2.20
CA VAL A 435 4.94 -18.53 2.19
C VAL A 435 3.88 -17.88 1.30
N LEU A 436 3.20 -16.86 1.83
CA LEU A 436 2.43 -15.90 1.04
C LEU A 436 3.36 -15.39 -0.06
N THR A 437 3.17 -15.83 -1.30
CA THR A 437 4.16 -15.63 -2.36
C THR A 437 3.92 -14.28 -2.99
N GLN A 438 4.46 -13.23 -2.37
CA GLN A 438 4.87 -12.04 -3.10
C GLN A 438 5.99 -12.47 -4.06
N LEU A 439 5.80 -12.18 -5.34
CA LEU A 439 6.76 -12.46 -6.40
C LEU A 439 7.12 -11.14 -7.05
N CYS A 440 8.41 -10.87 -7.18
CA CYS A 440 8.90 -9.75 -7.94
C CYS A 440 9.28 -10.23 -9.35
N MET A 441 8.76 -9.54 -10.36
CA MET A 441 9.01 -9.84 -11.75
C MET A 441 9.89 -8.75 -12.35
N SER A 442 11.14 -9.09 -12.67
CA SER A 442 12.02 -8.21 -13.45
C SER A 442 12.00 -8.67 -14.91
N VAL A 443 11.56 -7.80 -15.82
CA VAL A 443 11.31 -8.18 -17.23
C VAL A 443 12.57 -8.11 -18.09
N GLY A 444 13.50 -7.22 -17.75
CA GLY A 444 14.79 -7.04 -18.42
C GLY A 444 14.71 -6.75 -19.93
N ALA A 445 15.88 -6.55 -20.55
CA ALA A 445 15.98 -6.15 -21.96
C ALA A 445 15.73 -7.28 -22.99
N ILE A 446 15.53 -8.54 -22.59
CA ILE A 446 15.51 -9.71 -23.52
C ILE A 446 14.16 -10.45 -23.55
N HIS A 447 13.05 -9.75 -23.29
CA HIS A 447 11.68 -10.31 -23.31
C HIS A 447 11.49 -11.56 -22.42
N ARG A 448 12.35 -11.74 -21.41
CA ARG A 448 12.29 -12.86 -20.49
C ARG A 448 12.28 -12.31 -19.08
N ALA A 449 11.15 -12.47 -18.44
CA ALA A 449 11.02 -12.06 -17.07
C ALA A 449 11.60 -13.12 -16.12
N THR A 450 12.40 -12.65 -15.17
CA THR A 450 12.90 -13.43 -14.05
C THR A 450 11.98 -13.20 -12.86
N LEU A 451 11.53 -14.29 -12.24
CA LEU A 451 10.75 -14.24 -11.01
C LEU A 451 11.70 -14.38 -9.82
N TYR A 452 11.59 -13.44 -8.89
CA TYR A 452 12.31 -13.40 -7.63
C TYR A 452 11.34 -13.68 -6.49
N SER A 453 11.75 -14.57 -5.59
CA SER A 453 11.01 -14.83 -4.35
C SER A 453 11.29 -13.74 -3.33
N THR A 454 10.50 -13.69 -2.25
CA THR A 454 10.76 -12.81 -1.10
C THR A 454 12.13 -13.02 -0.45
N GLN A 455 12.77 -14.18 -0.65
CA GLN A 455 14.12 -14.42 -0.15
C GLN A 455 15.20 -13.80 -1.05
N ASP A 456 14.95 -13.73 -2.36
CA ASP A 456 15.89 -13.13 -3.31
C ASP A 456 15.88 -11.59 -3.24
N MET A 457 14.79 -11.00 -2.71
CA MET A 457 14.62 -9.57 -2.49
C MET A 457 15.24 -9.04 -1.16
N ARG A 458 15.86 -9.90 -0.33
CA ARG A 458 16.27 -9.55 1.05
C ARG A 458 17.65 -8.94 1.20
#